data_AF-A0A7J2S9U5-F1
#
_entry.id   AF-A0A7J2S9U5-F1
#
_cell.length_a   1.000
_cell.length_b   1.000
_cell.length_c   1.000
_cell.angle_alpha   90.00
_cell.angle_beta   90.00
_cell.angle_gamma   90.00
#
_symmetry.space_group_name_H-M   'P 1'
#
loop_
_entity.id
_entity.type
_entity.pdbx_description
1 polymer ?
#
loop_
_entity_poly.entity_id
_entity_poly.type
_entity_poly.pdbx_seq_one_letter_code
_entity_poly.pdbx_strand_id
1 'polypeptide(L)'
;MEDCHLIPACTLITGLPEETEDDIIKTIELVDELKDFPSLIVPLFFVPMGKLRDKEWFKKEQLSEVQEDLLTACLHHDIKWVKRIGEIYFGRSIFHQFIKPLYYLFIKLVEWQGKRKGVL
;
A
#
# COMPACT_ATOMS: atom_id res chain seq x y z
N MET A 1 18.93 -8.01 2.57
CA MET A 1 18.03 -7.21 3.45
C MET A 1 17.31 -8.11 4.45
N GLU A 2 16.83 -9.29 4.03
CA GLU A 2 16.22 -10.28 4.95
C GLU A 2 17.14 -10.67 6.12
N ASP A 3 18.45 -10.74 5.90
CA ASP A 3 19.44 -11.10 6.93
C ASP A 3 19.54 -10.11 8.10
N CYS A 4 19.05 -8.87 7.92
CA CYS A 4 19.09 -7.82 8.94
C CYS A 4 17.71 -7.54 9.57
N HIS A 5 16.67 -8.32 9.25
CA HIS A 5 15.28 -8.05 9.63
C HIS A 5 14.78 -6.65 9.22
N LEU A 6 15.32 -6.09 8.14
CA LEU A 6 14.90 -4.79 7.62
C LEU A 6 13.82 -4.97 6.56
N ILE A 7 12.73 -4.22 6.71
CA ILE A 7 11.59 -4.26 5.80
C ILE A 7 11.45 -2.85 5.21
N PRO A 8 11.74 -2.67 3.92
CA PRO A 8 11.61 -1.37 3.27
C PRO A 8 10.15 -0.93 3.23
N ALA A 9 9.94 0.35 3.51
CA ALA A 9 8.68 1.05 3.27
C ALA A 9 8.88 1.96 2.06
N CYS A 10 8.16 1.68 0.99
CA CYS A 10 8.22 2.36 -0.28
C CYS A 10 6.97 3.24 -0.44
N THR A 11 7.17 4.45 -0.93
CA THR A 11 6.07 5.35 -1.30
C THR A 11 6.03 5.46 -2.82
N LEU A 12 4.86 5.22 -3.40
CA LEU A 12 4.59 5.50 -4.81
C LEU A 12 3.78 6.79 -4.90
N ILE A 13 3.97 7.56 -5.96
CA ILE A 13 3.18 8.76 -6.22
C ILE A 13 2.40 8.54 -7.51
N THR A 14 1.08 8.71 -7.46
CA THR A 14 0.18 8.67 -8.62
C THR A 14 -0.58 9.99 -8.75
N GLY A 15 -1.08 10.30 -9.94
CA GLY A 15 -1.72 11.56 -10.29
C GLY A 15 -0.71 12.65 -10.63
N LEU A 16 0.45 12.27 -11.17
CA LEU A 16 1.42 13.25 -11.68
C LEU A 16 0.88 13.96 -12.93
N PRO A 17 1.32 15.20 -13.20
CA PRO A 17 1.02 15.84 -14.47
C PRO A 17 1.53 14.97 -15.62
N GLU A 18 0.72 14.77 -16.65
CA GLU A 18 1.04 13.93 -17.83
C GLU A 18 1.10 12.42 -17.57
N GLU A 19 0.76 11.94 -16.36
CA GLU A 19 0.59 10.51 -16.08
C GLU A 19 -0.57 9.95 -16.90
N THR A 20 -0.31 8.86 -17.62
CA THR A 20 -1.31 8.18 -18.44
C THR A 20 -1.80 6.89 -17.77
N GLU A 21 -2.94 6.36 -18.22
CA GLU A 21 -3.45 5.08 -17.72
C GLU A 21 -2.44 3.93 -17.94
N ASP A 22 -1.74 3.92 -19.08
CA ASP A 22 -0.68 2.94 -19.39
C ASP A 22 0.48 2.99 -18.37
N ASP A 23 0.82 4.18 -17.87
CA ASP A 23 1.87 4.33 -16.85
C ASP A 23 1.42 3.77 -15.49
N ILE A 24 0.14 3.94 -15.15
CA ILE A 24 -0.45 3.37 -13.94
C ILE A 24 -0.52 1.85 -14.06
N ILE A 25 -0.92 1.31 -15.22
CA ILE A 25 -0.95 -0.14 -15.47
C ILE A 25 0.45 -0.74 -15.29
N LYS A 26 1.49 -0.13 -15.87
CA LYS A 26 2.89 -0.59 -15.66
C LYS A 26 3.32 -0.49 -14.19
N THR A 27 2.80 0.49 -13.46
CA THR A 27 3.05 0.59 -12.02
C THR A 27 2.37 -0.54 -11.25
N ILE A 28 1.15 -0.94 -11.63
CA ILE A 28 0.46 -2.11 -11.07
C ILE A 28 1.26 -3.39 -11.38
N GLU A 29 1.73 -3.56 -12.60
CA GLU A 29 2.59 -4.69 -13.01
C GLU A 29 3.86 -4.74 -12.15
N LEU A 30 4.51 -3.59 -11.93
CA LEU A 30 5.67 -3.49 -11.03
C LEU A 30 5.33 -3.92 -9.60
N VAL A 31 4.17 -3.54 -9.07
CA VAL A 31 3.73 -3.96 -7.72
C VAL A 31 3.51 -5.48 -7.68
N ASP A 32 2.93 -6.08 -8.72
CA ASP A 32 2.76 -7.55 -8.80
C ASP A 32 4.09 -8.28 -8.94
N GLU A 33 5.05 -7.76 -9.69
CA GLU A 33 6.41 -8.30 -9.77
C GLU A 33 7.11 -8.27 -8.41
N LEU A 34 6.83 -7.25 -7.58
CA LEU A 34 7.36 -7.11 -6.24
C LEU A 34 6.65 -7.97 -5.19
N LYS A 35 5.60 -8.73 -5.52
CA LYS A 35 4.77 -9.45 -4.53
C LYS A 35 5.54 -10.39 -3.61
N ASP A 36 6.64 -10.96 -4.08
CA ASP A 36 7.47 -11.90 -3.32
C ASP A 36 8.66 -11.23 -2.61
N PHE A 37 8.81 -9.92 -2.79
CA PHE A 37 9.76 -9.11 -2.04
C PHE A 37 9.11 -8.56 -0.76
N PRO A 38 9.69 -8.81 0.44
CA PRO A 38 9.16 -8.29 1.69
C PRO A 38 9.28 -6.76 1.73
N SER A 39 8.16 -6.07 1.59
CA SER A 39 8.09 -4.60 1.69
C SER A 39 6.69 -4.14 2.08
N LEU A 40 6.60 -2.87 2.48
CA LEU A 40 5.35 -2.12 2.53
C LEU A 40 5.35 -1.10 1.41
N ILE A 41 4.29 -1.02 0.61
CA ILE A 41 4.17 -0.14 -0.54
C ILE A 41 2.90 0.68 -0.39
N VAL A 42 3.06 1.99 -0.15
CA VAL A 42 1.93 2.90 0.07
C VAL A 42 1.85 3.91 -1.08
N PRO A 43 0.77 3.89 -1.88
CA PRO A 43 0.54 4.90 -2.91
C PRO A 43 0.00 6.18 -2.27
N LEU A 44 0.53 7.32 -2.72
CA LEU A 44 0.07 8.65 -2.35
C LEU A 44 -0.34 9.42 -3.62
N PHE A 45 -1.39 10.23 -3.51
CA PHE A 45 -1.76 11.14 -4.58
C PHE A 45 -0.84 12.34 -4.59
N PHE A 46 -0.40 12.74 -5.78
CA PHE A 46 0.32 13.98 -5.99
C PHE A 46 -0.56 15.16 -5.61
N VAL A 47 -0.08 16.06 -4.75
CA VAL A 47 -0.80 17.29 -4.40
C VAL A 47 -0.10 18.47 -5.10
N PRO A 48 -0.77 19.17 -6.03
CA PRO A 48 -0.14 20.26 -6.79
C PRO A 48 0.18 21.44 -5.87
N MET A 49 1.42 21.93 -5.98
CA MET A 49 1.92 23.08 -5.21
C MET A 49 2.48 24.18 -6.13
N GLY A 50 2.51 25.42 -5.65
CA GLY A 50 3.16 26.54 -6.34
C GLY A 50 2.58 26.83 -7.73
N LYS A 51 3.42 26.81 -8.77
CA LYS A 51 3.04 27.13 -10.16
C LYS A 51 2.03 26.16 -10.79
N LEU A 52 1.76 25.02 -10.17
CA LEU A 52 0.83 24.01 -10.66
C LEU A 52 -0.57 24.12 -10.02
N ARG A 53 -0.77 25.06 -9.09
CA ARG A 53 -2.02 25.22 -8.32
C ARG A 53 -3.24 25.63 -9.16
N ASP A 54 -3.03 26.39 -10.23
CA ASP A 54 -4.12 26.97 -11.02
C ASP A 54 -4.51 26.09 -12.23
N LYS A 55 -3.91 24.91 -12.40
CA LYS A 55 -4.22 24.03 -13.51
C LYS A 55 -5.42 23.12 -13.20
N GLU A 56 -6.39 23.05 -14.13
CA GLU A 56 -7.69 22.40 -13.91
C GLU A 56 -7.67 20.87 -13.90
N TRP A 57 -6.60 20.23 -14.36
CA TRP A 57 -6.47 18.76 -14.40
C TRP A 57 -6.55 18.09 -13.02
N PHE A 58 -6.47 18.86 -11.93
CA PHE A 58 -6.58 18.40 -10.56
C PHE A 58 -7.91 18.77 -9.87
N LYS A 59 -8.79 19.54 -10.52
CA LYS A 59 -10.03 20.05 -9.88
C LYS A 59 -11.11 18.99 -9.65
N LYS A 60 -10.94 17.78 -10.18
CA LYS A 60 -11.80 16.63 -9.89
C LYS A 60 -11.01 15.65 -9.03
N GLU A 61 -11.28 15.67 -7.74
CA GLU A 61 -10.89 14.67 -6.74
C GLU A 61 -11.64 13.34 -6.98
N GLN A 62 -11.61 12.83 -8.21
CA GLN A 62 -12.12 11.51 -8.54
C GLN A 62 -10.92 10.62 -8.84
N LEU A 63 -10.71 9.67 -7.95
CA LEU A 63 -9.97 8.44 -8.23
C LEU A 63 -10.44 7.87 -9.56
N SER A 64 -9.53 7.69 -10.51
CA SER A 64 -9.84 6.88 -11.70
C SER A 64 -9.92 5.41 -11.31
N GLU A 65 -10.67 4.60 -12.06
CA GLU A 65 -10.77 3.15 -11.82
C GLU A 65 -9.37 2.50 -11.77
N VAL A 66 -8.46 2.91 -12.67
CA VAL A 66 -7.09 2.38 -12.71
C VAL A 66 -6.27 2.78 -11.47
N GLN A 67 -6.52 3.98 -10.90
CA GLN A 67 -5.89 4.37 -9.64
C GLN A 67 -6.44 3.57 -8.46
N GLU A 68 -7.75 3.26 -8.45
CA GLU A 68 -8.34 2.37 -7.44
C GLU A 68 -7.74 0.96 -7.51
N ASP A 69 -7.46 0.46 -8.72
CA ASP A 69 -6.77 -0.81 -8.93
C ASP A 69 -5.34 -0.78 -8.39
N LEU A 70 -4.60 0.31 -8.61
CA LEU A 70 -3.26 0.50 -8.03
C LEU A 70 -3.30 0.50 -6.50
N LEU A 71 -4.27 1.19 -5.90
CA LEU A 71 -4.47 1.18 -4.44
C LEU A 71 -4.75 -0.23 -3.93
N THR A 72 -5.58 -0.98 -4.65
CA THR A 72 -5.94 -2.36 -4.32
C THR A 72 -4.74 -3.29 -4.41
N ALA A 73 -3.94 -3.19 -5.47
CA ALA A 73 -2.73 -3.97 -5.66
C ALA A 73 -1.70 -3.74 -4.54
N CYS A 74 -1.49 -2.47 -4.16
CA CYS A 74 -0.62 -2.12 -3.04
C CYS A 74 -1.15 -2.70 -1.71
N LEU A 75 -2.46 -2.58 -1.46
CA LEU A 75 -3.08 -3.13 -0.26
C LEU A 75 -2.94 -4.65 -0.16
N HIS A 76 -3.07 -5.37 -1.28
CA HIS A 76 -2.84 -6.82 -1.34
C HIS A 76 -1.43 -7.20 -0.96
N HIS A 77 -0.46 -6.52 -1.56
CA HIS A 77 0.95 -6.71 -1.25
C HIS A 77 1.21 -6.49 0.24
N ASP A 78 0.73 -5.37 0.79
CA ASP A 78 0.95 -5.02 2.20
C ASP A 78 0.33 -6.05 3.15
N ILE A 79 -0.91 -6.48 2.89
CA ILE A 79 -1.60 -7.46 3.75
C ILE A 79 -0.89 -8.82 3.75
N LYS A 80 -0.33 -9.24 2.61
CA LYS A 80 0.48 -10.46 2.51
C LYS A 80 1.67 -10.38 3.47
N TRP A 81 2.36 -9.24 3.50
CA TRP A 81 3.57 -9.07 4.31
C TRP A 81 3.30 -8.67 5.76
N VAL A 82 2.18 -8.02 6.07
CA VAL A 82 1.86 -7.52 7.41
C VAL A 82 1.93 -8.63 8.46
N LYS A 83 1.47 -9.85 8.14
CA LYS A 83 1.56 -11.01 9.05
C LYS A 83 3.02 -11.33 9.42
N ARG A 84 3.91 -11.37 8.43
CA ARG A 84 5.33 -11.67 8.62
C ARG A 84 6.07 -10.51 9.32
N ILE A 85 5.68 -9.26 9.01
CA ILE A 85 6.16 -8.07 9.75
C ILE A 85 5.82 -8.20 11.23
N GLY A 86 4.57 -8.58 11.55
CA GLY A 86 4.15 -8.82 12.92
C GLY A 86 5.02 -9.85 13.64
N GLU A 87 5.31 -10.99 13.01
CA GLU A 87 6.17 -12.02 13.60
C GLU A 87 7.56 -11.50 13.95
N ILE A 88 8.17 -10.71 13.06
CA ILE A 88 9.50 -10.11 13.26
C ILE A 88 9.46 -9.09 14.42
N TYR A 89 8.43 -8.25 14.50
CA TYR A 89 8.32 -7.21 15.52
C TYR A 89 7.90 -7.74 16.90
N PHE A 90 7.00 -8.73 16.98
CA PHE A 90 6.48 -9.24 18.26
C PHE A 90 7.36 -10.34 18.88
N GLY A 91 8.41 -10.81 18.20
CA GLY A 91 9.29 -11.88 18.72
C GLY A 91 10.26 -11.47 19.84
N ARG A 92 10.41 -10.17 20.14
CA ARG A 92 11.53 -9.67 20.99
C ARG A 92 11.18 -9.26 22.44
N SER A 93 9.91 -9.17 22.87
CA SER A 93 9.59 -8.68 24.22
C SER A 93 8.26 -9.20 24.81
N ILE A 94 8.17 -9.31 26.14
CA ILE A 94 6.98 -9.79 26.88
C ILE A 94 5.77 -8.85 26.73
N PHE A 95 6.00 -7.53 26.60
CA PHE A 95 4.91 -6.57 26.33
C PHE A 95 4.22 -6.83 24.98
N HIS A 96 4.95 -7.42 24.03
CA HIS A 96 4.45 -7.72 22.69
C HIS A 96 3.47 -8.91 22.67
N GLN A 97 3.54 -9.83 23.64
CA GLN A 97 2.58 -10.95 23.76
C GLN A 97 1.16 -10.48 24.08
N PHE A 98 1.00 -9.38 24.82
CA PHE A 98 -0.32 -8.79 25.12
C PHE A 98 -0.91 -8.00 23.94
N ILE A 99 -0.07 -7.39 23.09
CA ILE A 99 -0.51 -6.60 21.93
C ILE A 99 -0.78 -7.50 20.71
N LYS A 100 -0.10 -8.65 20.62
CA LYS A 100 -0.28 -9.65 19.56
C LYS A 100 -1.75 -10.01 19.27
N PRO A 101 -2.61 -10.37 20.25
CA PRO A 101 -4.00 -10.69 19.97
C PRO A 101 -4.78 -9.52 19.36
N LEU A 102 -4.55 -8.28 19.81
CA LEU A 102 -5.18 -7.09 19.25
C LEU A 102 -4.74 -6.84 17.81
N TYR A 103 -3.44 -7.00 17.53
CA TYR A 103 -2.87 -6.86 16.20
C TYR A 103 -3.43 -7.89 15.20
N TYR A 104 -3.47 -9.16 15.59
CA TYR A 104 -4.05 -10.21 14.75
C TYR A 104 -5.55 -10.03 14.53
N LEU A 105 -6.27 -9.52 15.54
CA LEU A 105 -7.68 -9.15 15.40
C LEU A 105 -7.85 -8.01 14.38
N PHE A 106 -7.02 -6.98 14.46
CA PHE A 106 -7.01 -5.87 13.50
C PHE A 106 -6.75 -6.35 12.07
N ILE A 107 -5.73 -7.20 11.86
CA ILE A 107 -5.45 -7.79 10.53
C ILE A 107 -6.66 -8.58 10.03
N LYS A 108 -7.26 -9.42 10.87
CA LYS A 108 -8.46 -10.19 10.48
C LYS A 108 -9.64 -9.29 10.13
N LEU A 109 -9.81 -8.16 10.82
CA LEU A 109 -10.86 -7.19 10.50
C LEU A 109 -10.60 -6.52 9.15
N VAL A 110 -9.35 -6.15 8.86
CA VAL A 110 -8.95 -5.58 7.56
C VAL A 110 -9.15 -6.60 6.43
N GLU A 111 -8.69 -7.84 6.61
CA GLU A 111 -8.93 -8.93 5.65
C GLU A 111 -10.42 -9.19 5.43
N TRP A 112 -11.21 -9.19 6.50
CA TRP A 112 -12.66 -9.39 6.41
C TRP A 112 -13.37 -8.24 5.70
N GLN A 113 -12.97 -7.00 5.96
CA GLN A 113 -13.49 -5.84 5.25
C GLN A 113 -13.11 -5.84 3.77
N GLY A 114 -11.87 -6.21 3.43
CA GLY A 114 -11.45 -6.34 2.05
C GLY A 114 -12.23 -7.41 1.30
N LYS A 115 -12.42 -8.59 1.90
CA LYS A 115 -13.26 -9.66 1.34
C LYS A 115 -14.72 -9.24 1.16
N ARG A 116 -15.27 -8.49 2.12
CA ARG A 116 -16.64 -7.96 2.04
C ARG A 116 -16.82 -6.97 0.89
N LYS A 117 -15.79 -6.19 0.57
CA LYS A 117 -15.81 -5.22 -0.52
C LYS A 117 -15.39 -5.83 -1.87
N GLY A 118 -15.06 -7.12 -1.92
CA GLY A 118 -14.55 -7.77 -3.13
C GLY A 118 -13.16 -7.28 -3.56
N VAL A 119 -12.48 -6.56 -2.68
CA VAL A 119 -11.17 -5.96 -2.94
C VAL A 119 -10.09 -7.00 -2.70
N LEU A 120 -10.26 -7.95 -1.76
CA LEU A 120 -9.35 -9.05 -1.36
C LEU A 120 -9.96 -10.44 -1.58
#